data_AF-A0A537BDN9-F1
#
_entry.id   AF-A0A537BDN9-F1
#
_cell.length_a   1.000
_cell.length_b   1.000
_cell.length_c   1.000
_cell.angle_alpha   90.00
_cell.angle_beta   90.00
_cell.angle_gamma   90.00
#
_symmetry.space_group_name_H-M   'P 1'
#
loop_
_entity.id
_entity.type
_entity.pdbx_description
1 polymer ?
#
loop_
_entity_poly.entity_id
_entity_poly.type
_entity_poly.pdbx_seq_one_letter_code
_entity_poly.pdbx_strand_id
1 'polypeptide(L)'
;MDTQISKGWKIASYIGCALVMLLLPFSPARGDAVSDWNAIAVRMTASSEHPRGAQDLAAVHVAMFEAMNFVEGKYVPRFLVRQPAPLGASGEAEAIGAAHHVLAQLYPGHKAYLDAALERSLAALPDWDAAYRASIWGRHLGGNVYASALSAAGRPSNRARAPASGNPKLAQLLTSSGASGETWSSIAARSIEGRALQPIERARIYALVSLAASKVYSAAGDARYGAAVPCVSCALGAAIRVILDSEFGSTSESGRAYLIPVRNDADESQSAKAGEEMGTRIGLEALTYYRRIK
;
A
#
# COMPACT_ATOMS: atom_id res chain seq x y z
N MET A 1 56.20 -40.11 10.75
CA MET A 1 55.35 -40.03 9.54
C MET A 1 53.96 -39.42 9.87
N ASP A 2 53.78 -38.83 11.05
CA ASP A 2 52.46 -38.51 11.61
C ASP A 2 51.98 -37.07 11.38
N THR A 3 52.82 -36.21 10.81
CA THR A 3 52.51 -34.79 10.57
C THR A 3 51.86 -34.51 9.21
N GLN A 4 51.83 -35.47 8.29
CA GLN A 4 51.18 -35.33 6.98
C GLN A 4 49.68 -35.71 7.04
N ILE A 5 49.28 -36.63 7.91
CA ILE A 5 47.90 -37.11 8.01
C ILE A 5 46.97 -36.08 8.68
N SER A 6 47.47 -35.30 9.65
CA SER A 6 46.66 -34.30 10.37
C SER A 6 46.35 -33.04 9.57
N LYS A 7 47.14 -32.73 8.53
CA LYS A 7 46.87 -31.60 7.63
C LYS A 7 45.77 -31.93 6.61
N GLY A 8 45.73 -33.16 6.11
CA GLY A 8 44.69 -33.62 5.18
C GLY A 8 43.28 -33.57 5.77
N TRP A 9 43.12 -33.91 7.05
CA TRP A 9 41.80 -33.90 7.70
C TRP A 9 41.24 -32.48 7.91
N LYS A 10 42.10 -31.51 8.25
CA LYS A 10 41.67 -30.10 8.38
C LYS A 10 41.26 -29.52 7.03
N ILE A 11 42.00 -29.81 5.95
CA ILE A 11 41.68 -29.32 4.61
C ILE A 11 40.38 -29.96 4.08
N ALA A 12 40.16 -31.25 4.32
CA ALA A 12 38.90 -31.91 3.97
C ALA A 12 37.69 -31.34 4.74
N SER A 13 37.88 -30.94 6.00
CA SER A 13 36.83 -30.30 6.81
C SER A 13 36.50 -28.88 6.34
N TYR A 14 37.49 -28.09 5.91
CA TYR A 14 37.26 -26.74 5.36
C TYR A 14 36.59 -26.78 3.97
N ILE A 15 36.97 -27.74 3.13
CA ILE A 15 36.32 -27.95 1.82
C ILE A 15 34.87 -28.39 2.00
N GLY A 16 34.58 -29.27 2.98
CA GLY A 16 33.22 -29.67 3.33
C GLY A 16 32.33 -28.51 3.79
N CYS A 17 32.83 -27.64 4.67
CA CYS A 17 32.08 -26.45 5.11
C CYS A 17 31.86 -25.42 3.99
N ALA A 18 32.85 -25.23 3.10
CA ALA A 18 32.72 -24.32 1.97
C ALA A 18 31.71 -24.82 0.91
N LEU A 19 31.66 -26.14 0.66
CA LEU A 19 30.67 -26.76 -0.24
C LEU A 19 29.25 -26.75 0.34
N VAL A 20 29.08 -26.87 1.66
CA VAL A 20 27.76 -26.76 2.31
C VAL A 20 27.24 -25.33 2.33
N MET A 21 28.11 -24.30 2.44
CA MET A 21 27.69 -22.90 2.31
C MET A 21 27.36 -22.49 0.86
N LEU A 22 27.97 -23.13 -0.15
CA LEU A 22 27.72 -22.85 -1.57
C LEU A 22 26.45 -23.52 -2.11
N LEU A 23 25.86 -24.47 -1.37
CA LEU A 23 24.61 -25.16 -1.71
C LEU A 23 23.38 -24.58 -0.99
N LEU A 24 23.53 -23.50 -0.23
CA LEU A 24 22.36 -22.72 0.18
C LEU A 24 21.75 -22.13 -1.09
N PRO A 25 20.53 -22.52 -1.50
CA PRO A 25 19.87 -21.83 -2.57
C PRO A 25 19.79 -20.36 -2.15
N PHE A 26 20.43 -19.50 -2.93
CA PHE A 26 20.06 -18.09 -2.98
C PHE A 26 18.62 -18.10 -3.51
N SER A 27 17.65 -18.32 -2.62
CA SER A 27 16.26 -18.04 -2.94
C SER A 27 16.25 -16.56 -3.26
N PRO A 28 16.02 -16.14 -4.52
CA PRO A 28 15.79 -14.74 -4.77
C PRO A 28 14.70 -14.30 -3.80
N ALA A 29 14.94 -13.21 -3.07
CA ALA A 29 13.93 -12.65 -2.18
C ALA A 29 12.70 -12.37 -3.05
N ARG A 30 11.74 -13.28 -3.01
CA ARG A 30 10.53 -13.17 -3.78
C ARG A 30 9.81 -11.95 -3.22
N GLY A 31 9.52 -10.96 -4.05
CA GLY A 31 8.57 -9.91 -3.69
C GLY A 31 7.29 -10.59 -3.22
N ASP A 32 6.79 -10.25 -2.04
CA ASP A 32 5.49 -10.76 -1.62
C ASP A 32 4.40 -10.22 -2.56
N ALA A 33 3.32 -10.98 -2.70
CA ALA A 33 2.26 -10.65 -3.65
C ALA A 33 1.68 -9.24 -3.44
N VAL A 34 1.72 -8.74 -2.21
CA VAL A 34 1.24 -7.40 -1.86
C VAL A 34 2.08 -6.32 -2.53
N SER A 35 3.40 -6.48 -2.52
CA SER A 35 4.35 -5.53 -3.13
C SER A 35 4.22 -5.49 -4.66
N ASP A 36 4.08 -6.66 -5.29
CA ASP A 36 3.90 -6.79 -6.74
C ASP A 36 2.61 -6.10 -7.20
N TRP A 37 1.50 -6.35 -6.49
CA TRP A 37 0.21 -5.75 -6.84
C TRP A 37 0.10 -4.27 -6.48
N ASN A 38 0.83 -3.79 -5.46
CA ASN A 38 1.03 -2.36 -5.26
C ASN A 38 1.74 -1.72 -6.47
N ALA A 39 2.82 -2.31 -6.98
CA ALA A 39 3.52 -1.78 -8.14
C ALA A 39 2.63 -1.72 -9.40
N ILE A 40 1.81 -2.76 -9.61
CA ILE A 40 0.80 -2.79 -10.68
C ILE A 40 -0.23 -1.66 -10.47
N ALA A 41 -0.78 -1.51 -9.26
CA ALA A 41 -1.79 -0.51 -8.96
C ALA A 41 -1.27 0.92 -9.11
N VAL A 42 -0.04 1.19 -8.65
CA VAL A 42 0.63 2.48 -8.85
C VAL A 42 0.79 2.78 -10.34
N ARG A 43 1.23 1.81 -11.14
CA ARG A 43 1.35 1.98 -12.60
C ARG A 43 0.01 2.32 -13.26
N MET A 44 -1.07 1.63 -12.88
CA MET A 44 -2.41 1.88 -13.44
C MET A 44 -2.90 3.29 -13.05
N THR A 45 -2.77 3.64 -11.77
CA THR A 45 -3.25 4.93 -11.23
C THR A 45 -2.39 6.14 -11.65
N ALA A 46 -1.11 5.93 -12.01
CA ALA A 46 -0.26 6.98 -12.58
C ALA A 46 -0.57 7.25 -14.06
N SER A 47 -0.98 6.22 -14.81
CA SER A 47 -1.32 6.32 -16.23
C SER A 47 -2.68 6.93 -16.51
N SER A 48 -3.51 7.14 -15.48
CA SER A 48 -4.86 7.65 -15.63
C SER A 48 -4.90 9.16 -15.42
N GLU A 49 -5.51 9.90 -16.34
CA GLU A 49 -5.88 11.31 -16.16
C GLU A 49 -6.98 11.50 -15.07
N HIS A 50 -7.20 10.48 -14.24
CA HIS A 50 -8.26 10.45 -13.25
C HIS A 50 -7.84 11.25 -12.01
N PRO A 51 -8.60 12.28 -11.60
CA PRO A 51 -8.36 13.03 -10.36
C PRO A 51 -8.64 12.21 -9.09
N ARG A 52 -8.70 10.87 -9.20
CA ARG A 52 -9.05 9.92 -8.15
C ARG A 52 -7.98 8.85 -7.88
N GLY A 53 -6.76 9.01 -8.39
CA GLY A 53 -5.69 8.00 -8.25
C GLY A 53 -5.42 7.57 -6.80
N ALA A 54 -5.51 8.48 -5.82
CA ALA A 54 -5.34 8.14 -4.41
C ALA A 54 -6.52 7.33 -3.84
N GLN A 55 -7.76 7.65 -4.25
CA GLN A 55 -8.96 6.91 -3.88
C GLN A 55 -8.95 5.50 -4.50
N ASP A 56 -8.54 5.39 -5.76
CA ASP A 56 -8.42 4.13 -6.48
C ASP A 56 -7.36 3.23 -5.83
N LEU A 57 -6.19 3.77 -5.50
CA LEU A 57 -5.14 3.01 -4.82
C LEU A 57 -5.57 2.59 -3.40
N ALA A 58 -6.32 3.44 -2.69
CA ALA A 58 -6.92 3.08 -1.41
C ALA A 58 -7.91 1.91 -1.55
N ALA A 59 -8.78 1.92 -2.56
CA ALA A 59 -9.72 0.84 -2.80
C ALA A 59 -9.01 -0.50 -3.03
N VAL A 60 -7.92 -0.50 -3.81
CA VAL A 60 -7.12 -1.70 -4.08
C VAL A 60 -6.43 -2.22 -2.81
N HIS A 61 -5.70 -1.36 -2.09
CA HIS A 61 -4.97 -1.80 -0.89
C HIS A 61 -5.89 -2.26 0.25
N VAL A 62 -7.03 -1.59 0.44
CA VAL A 62 -8.06 -2.00 1.39
C VAL A 62 -8.65 -3.35 1.01
N ALA A 63 -8.97 -3.58 -0.27
CA ALA A 63 -9.49 -4.86 -0.74
C ALA A 63 -8.50 -6.01 -0.55
N MET A 64 -7.22 -5.78 -0.88
CA MET A 64 -6.15 -6.75 -0.64
C MET A 64 -6.03 -7.10 0.85
N PHE A 65 -5.93 -6.09 1.71
CA PHE A 65 -5.79 -6.30 3.14
C PHE A 65 -7.00 -7.01 3.75
N GLU A 66 -8.22 -6.58 3.43
CA GLU A 66 -9.45 -7.19 3.96
C GLU A 66 -9.59 -8.65 3.52
N ALA A 67 -9.22 -8.98 2.27
CA ALA A 67 -9.24 -10.36 1.79
C ALA A 67 -8.22 -11.25 2.54
N MET A 68 -6.99 -10.77 2.76
CA MET A 68 -6.01 -11.47 3.59
C MET A 68 -6.50 -11.64 5.03
N ASN A 69 -7.01 -10.56 5.62
CA ASN A 69 -7.46 -10.55 7.00
C ASN A 69 -8.72 -11.38 7.22
N PHE A 70 -9.56 -11.57 6.20
CA PHE A 70 -10.69 -12.48 6.24
C PHE A 70 -10.24 -13.94 6.45
N VAL A 71 -9.13 -14.33 5.83
CA VAL A 71 -8.56 -15.67 5.98
C VAL A 71 -7.71 -15.81 7.25
N GLU A 72 -6.90 -14.80 7.58
CA GLU A 72 -5.95 -14.87 8.69
C GLU A 72 -6.54 -14.46 10.05
N GLY A 73 -7.58 -13.60 10.06
CA GLY A 73 -8.29 -13.19 11.27
C GLY A 73 -7.46 -12.42 12.30
N LYS A 74 -6.33 -11.79 11.90
CA LYS A 74 -5.37 -11.13 12.80
C LYS A 74 -5.79 -9.74 13.26
N TYR A 75 -6.59 -9.04 12.48
CA TYR A 75 -6.98 -7.65 12.70
C TYR A 75 -8.49 -7.47 12.67
N VAL A 76 -8.99 -6.41 13.29
CA VAL A 76 -10.42 -6.05 13.22
C VAL A 76 -10.77 -5.64 11.78
N PRO A 77 -11.65 -6.37 11.07
CA PRO A 77 -12.06 -5.99 9.71
C PRO A 77 -12.97 -4.76 9.73
N ARG A 78 -13.02 -4.02 8.62
CA ARG A 78 -13.84 -2.82 8.49
C ARG A 78 -15.01 -3.02 7.54
N PHE A 79 -14.79 -3.72 6.43
CA PHE A 79 -15.80 -3.90 5.38
C PHE A 79 -16.32 -5.33 5.27
N LEU A 80 -15.55 -6.30 5.74
CA LEU A 80 -15.94 -7.71 5.73
C LEU A 80 -16.33 -8.19 7.13
N VAL A 81 -17.12 -9.26 7.18
CA VAL A 81 -17.40 -9.96 8.43
C VAL A 81 -16.17 -10.73 8.90
N ARG A 82 -15.96 -10.77 10.21
CA ARG A 82 -14.92 -11.61 10.82
C ARG A 82 -15.38 -13.07 10.82
N GLN A 83 -14.54 -13.97 10.33
CA GLN A 83 -14.78 -15.41 10.43
C GLN A 83 -14.60 -15.92 11.87
N PRO A 84 -15.35 -16.96 12.30
CA PRO A 84 -15.19 -17.54 13.63
C PRO A 84 -13.78 -18.13 13.87
N ALA A 85 -13.13 -18.60 12.81
CA ALA A 85 -11.77 -19.12 12.83
C ALA A 85 -11.04 -18.83 11.50
N PRO A 86 -9.70 -18.79 11.48
CA PRO A 86 -8.92 -18.68 10.24
C PRO A 86 -9.22 -19.84 9.28
N LEU A 87 -9.30 -19.54 7.99
CA LEU A 87 -9.75 -20.51 6.97
C LEU A 87 -8.62 -21.40 6.43
N GLY A 88 -7.36 -21.17 6.82
CA GLY A 88 -6.20 -21.94 6.35
C GLY A 88 -5.90 -21.83 4.85
N ALA A 89 -6.58 -20.92 4.14
CA ALA A 89 -6.34 -20.61 2.74
C ALA A 89 -5.13 -19.69 2.55
N SER A 90 -4.64 -19.53 1.32
CA SER A 90 -3.55 -18.60 1.02
C SER A 90 -4.05 -17.15 1.02
N GLY A 91 -3.74 -16.40 2.07
CA GLY A 91 -4.05 -14.97 2.15
C GLY A 91 -3.47 -14.18 0.97
N GLU A 92 -2.25 -14.51 0.53
CA GLU A 92 -1.64 -13.87 -0.64
C GLU A 92 -2.44 -14.11 -1.93
N ALA A 93 -2.97 -15.32 -2.15
CA ALA A 93 -3.80 -15.61 -3.31
C ALA A 93 -5.14 -14.86 -3.28
N GLU A 94 -5.75 -14.73 -2.10
CA GLU A 94 -6.94 -13.91 -1.89
C GLU A 94 -6.67 -12.43 -2.18
N ALA A 95 -5.52 -11.91 -1.72
CA ALA A 95 -5.09 -10.53 -2.00
C ALA A 95 -4.91 -10.29 -3.50
N ILE A 96 -4.24 -11.22 -4.20
CA ILE A 96 -4.06 -11.20 -5.66
C ILE A 96 -5.41 -11.12 -6.38
N GLY A 97 -6.36 -11.99 -6.00
CA GLY A 97 -7.71 -11.97 -6.55
C GLY A 97 -8.44 -10.66 -6.28
N ALA A 98 -8.37 -10.14 -5.05
CA ALA A 98 -9.01 -8.88 -4.67
C ALA A 98 -8.45 -7.69 -5.46
N ALA A 99 -7.12 -7.58 -5.55
CA ALA A 99 -6.45 -6.53 -6.32
C ALA A 99 -6.86 -6.54 -7.78
N HIS A 100 -6.81 -7.73 -8.41
CA HIS A 100 -7.21 -7.93 -9.79
C HIS A 100 -8.65 -7.47 -10.03
N HIS A 101 -9.59 -7.90 -9.19
CA HIS A 101 -11.00 -7.55 -9.35
C HIS A 101 -11.20 -6.02 -9.29
N VAL A 102 -10.67 -5.37 -8.26
CA VAL A 102 -10.84 -3.92 -8.08
C VAL A 102 -10.21 -3.14 -9.23
N LEU A 103 -8.98 -3.47 -9.63
CA LEU A 103 -8.32 -2.81 -10.75
C LEU A 103 -9.05 -3.05 -12.07
N ALA A 104 -9.59 -4.24 -12.32
CA ALA A 104 -10.34 -4.52 -13.55
C ALA A 104 -11.67 -3.77 -13.61
N GLN A 105 -12.29 -3.48 -12.46
CA GLN A 105 -13.49 -2.63 -12.37
C GLN A 105 -13.16 -1.15 -12.61
N LEU A 106 -12.06 -0.66 -12.02
CA LEU A 106 -11.63 0.73 -12.16
C LEU A 106 -11.06 1.03 -13.56
N TYR A 107 -10.36 0.07 -14.17
CA TYR A 107 -9.58 0.22 -15.40
C TYR A 107 -9.93 -0.87 -16.43
N PRO A 108 -11.17 -0.92 -16.94
CA PRO A 108 -11.63 -2.00 -17.82
C PRO A 108 -10.83 -2.12 -19.12
N GLY A 109 -10.28 -1.01 -19.64
CA GLY A 109 -9.39 -1.01 -20.81
C GLY A 109 -8.06 -1.76 -20.61
N HIS A 110 -7.66 -2.00 -19.35
CA HIS A 110 -6.43 -2.74 -19.01
C HIS A 110 -6.70 -4.18 -18.58
N LYS A 111 -7.94 -4.69 -18.72
CA LYS A 111 -8.32 -6.02 -18.21
C LYS A 111 -7.40 -7.13 -18.71
N ALA A 112 -7.05 -7.17 -20.00
CA ALA A 112 -6.17 -8.21 -20.54
C ALA A 112 -4.78 -8.20 -19.90
N TYR A 113 -4.22 -7.02 -19.63
CA TYR A 113 -2.96 -6.88 -18.90
C TYR A 113 -3.08 -7.37 -17.45
N LEU A 114 -4.18 -7.03 -16.78
CA LEU A 114 -4.45 -7.44 -15.40
C LEU A 114 -4.68 -8.96 -15.28
N ASP A 115 -5.40 -9.57 -16.24
CA ASP A 115 -5.60 -11.03 -16.31
C ASP A 115 -4.25 -11.76 -16.45
N ALA A 116 -3.36 -11.28 -17.32
CA ALA A 116 -2.02 -11.84 -17.45
C ALA A 116 -1.15 -11.64 -16.18
N ALA A 117 -1.35 -10.54 -15.45
CA ALA A 117 -0.69 -10.31 -14.16
C ALA A 117 -1.21 -11.25 -13.06
N LEU A 118 -2.52 -11.53 -13.06
CA LEU A 118 -3.16 -12.52 -12.19
C LEU A 118 -2.55 -13.90 -12.38
N GLU A 119 -2.55 -14.40 -13.62
CA GLU A 119 -2.03 -15.74 -13.93
C GLU A 119 -0.56 -15.89 -13.51
N ARG A 120 0.28 -14.89 -13.83
CA ARG A 120 1.70 -14.87 -13.44
C ARG A 120 1.88 -14.89 -11.92
N SER A 121 1.07 -14.13 -11.19
CA SER A 121 1.17 -14.04 -9.72
C SER A 121 0.79 -15.37 -9.06
N LEU A 122 -0.27 -16.03 -9.57
CA LEU A 122 -0.71 -17.33 -9.07
C LEU A 122 0.28 -18.44 -9.42
N ALA A 123 0.87 -18.41 -10.62
CA ALA A 123 1.91 -19.35 -11.06
C ALA A 123 3.19 -19.28 -10.22
N ALA A 124 3.45 -18.15 -9.57
CA ALA A 124 4.57 -18.06 -8.65
C ALA A 124 4.30 -18.80 -7.33
N LEU A 125 3.05 -18.98 -6.89
CA LEU A 125 2.73 -19.63 -5.61
C LEU A 125 2.95 -21.17 -5.66
N PRO A 126 3.27 -21.82 -4.52
CA PRO A 126 3.70 -23.23 -4.51
C PRO A 126 2.66 -24.24 -5.04
N ASP A 127 1.37 -24.01 -4.76
CA ASP A 127 0.26 -24.83 -5.23
C ASP A 127 -0.68 -23.95 -6.07
N TRP A 128 -0.61 -24.14 -7.39
CA TRP A 128 -1.39 -23.35 -8.32
C TRP A 128 -2.90 -23.58 -8.19
N ASP A 129 -3.35 -24.82 -7.98
CA ASP A 129 -4.77 -25.14 -7.87
C ASP A 129 -5.38 -24.53 -6.61
N ALA A 130 -4.67 -24.63 -5.48
CA ALA A 130 -5.08 -23.98 -4.24
C ALA A 130 -5.07 -22.45 -4.37
N ALA A 131 -4.02 -21.88 -4.99
CA ALA A 131 -3.93 -20.44 -5.25
C ALA A 131 -5.05 -19.95 -6.16
N TYR A 132 -5.36 -20.68 -7.24
CA TYR A 132 -6.43 -20.34 -8.17
C TYR A 132 -7.78 -20.33 -7.47
N ARG A 133 -8.11 -21.36 -6.67
CA ARG A 133 -9.35 -21.42 -5.87
C ARG A 133 -9.46 -20.27 -4.88
N ALA A 134 -8.38 -19.97 -4.16
CA ALA A 134 -8.33 -18.83 -3.23
C ALA A 134 -8.49 -17.48 -3.97
N SER A 135 -7.92 -17.34 -5.17
CA SER A 135 -8.08 -16.11 -5.97
C SER A 135 -9.53 -15.84 -6.38
N ILE A 136 -10.35 -16.89 -6.59
CA ILE A 136 -11.77 -16.76 -6.91
C ILE A 136 -12.49 -16.09 -5.73
N TRP A 137 -12.29 -16.60 -4.52
CA TRP A 137 -12.81 -15.99 -3.30
C TRP A 137 -12.27 -14.58 -3.11
N GLY A 138 -10.99 -14.36 -3.40
CA GLY A 138 -10.36 -13.05 -3.30
C GLY A 138 -11.05 -12.02 -4.18
N ARG A 139 -11.41 -12.39 -5.41
CA ARG A 139 -12.20 -11.53 -6.32
C ARG A 139 -13.57 -11.20 -5.73
N HIS A 140 -14.26 -12.17 -5.11
CA HIS A 140 -15.55 -11.93 -4.47
C HIS A 140 -15.43 -11.00 -3.26
N LEU A 141 -14.45 -11.23 -2.38
CA LEU A 141 -14.18 -10.38 -1.23
C LEU A 141 -13.79 -8.97 -1.65
N GLY A 142 -12.92 -8.83 -2.66
CA GLY A 142 -12.53 -7.54 -3.23
C GLY A 142 -13.71 -6.79 -3.83
N GLY A 143 -14.64 -7.49 -4.51
CA GLY A 143 -15.89 -6.90 -5.00
C GLY A 143 -16.79 -6.38 -3.87
N ASN A 144 -16.92 -7.13 -2.78
CA ASN A 144 -17.70 -6.70 -1.61
C ASN A 144 -17.09 -5.47 -0.94
N VAL A 145 -15.76 -5.45 -0.78
CA VAL A 145 -15.04 -4.29 -0.25
C VAL A 145 -15.23 -3.08 -1.15
N TYR A 146 -15.04 -3.23 -2.46
CA TYR A 146 -15.21 -2.15 -3.45
C TYR A 146 -16.63 -1.58 -3.42
N ALA A 147 -17.65 -2.43 -3.43
CA ALA A 147 -19.04 -2.01 -3.35
C ALA A 147 -19.37 -1.30 -2.02
N SER A 148 -18.82 -1.80 -0.91
CA SER A 148 -19.02 -1.23 0.43
C SER A 148 -18.29 0.11 0.59
N ALA A 149 -17.08 0.23 0.06
CA ALA A 149 -16.30 1.46 0.06
C ALA A 149 -16.96 2.55 -0.80
N LEU A 150 -17.50 2.20 -1.97
CA LEU A 150 -18.30 3.12 -2.80
C LEU A 150 -19.59 3.56 -2.10
N SER A 151 -20.23 2.66 -1.36
CA SER A 151 -21.46 2.96 -0.62
C SER A 151 -21.19 3.83 0.63
N ALA A 152 -20.08 3.58 1.33
CA ALA A 152 -19.64 4.33 2.50
C ALA A 152 -19.01 5.70 2.17
N ALA A 153 -18.41 5.83 0.98
CA ALA A 153 -17.96 7.12 0.45
C ALA A 153 -19.13 8.08 0.14
N GLY A 154 -20.37 7.63 0.30
CA GLY A 154 -21.56 8.42 0.05
C GLY A 154 -21.74 8.67 -1.44
N ARG A 155 -23.00 8.81 -1.85
CA ARG A 155 -23.38 9.36 -3.16
C ARG A 155 -22.43 10.50 -3.53
N PRO A 156 -21.97 10.63 -4.79
CA PRO A 156 -21.59 11.96 -5.24
C PRO A 156 -22.75 12.86 -4.83
N SER A 157 -22.51 13.81 -3.93
CA SER A 157 -23.51 14.85 -3.72
C SER A 157 -23.85 15.34 -5.13
N ASN A 158 -25.12 15.65 -5.41
CA ASN A 158 -25.51 16.24 -6.69
C ASN A 158 -24.73 17.54 -7.03
N ARG A 159 -23.76 17.95 -6.20
CA ARG A 159 -22.72 18.96 -6.41
C ARG A 159 -21.59 18.52 -7.37
N ALA A 160 -21.43 17.23 -7.69
CA ALA A 160 -20.51 16.77 -8.75
C ALA A 160 -21.06 17.00 -10.18
N ARG A 161 -22.28 17.52 -10.29
CA ARG A 161 -22.79 18.16 -11.52
C ARG A 161 -22.89 19.68 -11.36
N ALA A 162 -21.97 20.29 -10.63
CA ALA A 162 -21.63 21.67 -10.93
C ALA A 162 -20.92 21.65 -12.29
N PRO A 163 -21.34 22.48 -13.27
CA PRO A 163 -20.55 22.64 -14.50
C PRO A 163 -19.14 23.04 -14.10
N ALA A 164 -18.17 22.75 -14.96
CA ALA A 164 -16.78 23.16 -14.81
C ALA A 164 -16.66 24.69 -14.66
N SER A 165 -16.98 25.24 -13.49
CA SER A 165 -16.38 26.45 -12.97
C SER A 165 -15.06 26.02 -12.32
N GLY A 166 -14.24 25.33 -13.12
CA GLY A 166 -12.88 25.00 -12.74
C GLY A 166 -12.14 26.31 -12.67
N ASN A 167 -11.70 26.69 -11.48
CA ASN A 167 -10.56 27.60 -11.42
C ASN A 167 -9.38 26.80 -11.99
N PRO A 168 -8.88 27.12 -13.20
CA PRO A 168 -7.80 26.38 -13.80
C PRO A 168 -6.54 26.41 -12.92
N LYS A 169 -6.37 27.44 -12.07
CA LYS A 169 -5.27 27.51 -11.11
C LYS A 169 -5.34 26.45 -10.01
N LEU A 170 -6.53 26.03 -9.55
CA LEU A 170 -6.64 25.01 -8.50
C LEU A 170 -6.30 23.61 -9.06
N ALA A 171 -6.79 23.31 -10.26
CA ALA A 171 -6.41 22.10 -11.00
C ALA A 171 -4.91 22.10 -11.33
N GLN A 172 -4.36 23.25 -11.71
CA GLN A 172 -2.95 23.45 -12.00
C GLN A 172 -2.07 23.36 -10.75
N LEU A 173 -2.54 23.79 -9.57
CA LEU A 173 -1.82 23.67 -8.30
C LEU A 173 -1.80 22.22 -7.78
N LEU A 174 -2.90 21.49 -7.95
CA LEU A 174 -2.93 20.06 -7.66
C LEU A 174 -1.99 19.28 -8.60
N THR A 175 -1.93 19.61 -9.90
CA THR A 175 -1.00 18.97 -10.84
C THR A 175 0.45 19.43 -10.70
N SER A 176 0.73 20.69 -10.33
CA SER A 176 2.10 21.21 -10.18
C SER A 176 2.75 20.94 -8.82
N SER A 177 1.98 20.50 -7.81
CA SER A 177 2.49 20.12 -6.48
C SER A 177 3.02 18.68 -6.40
N GLY A 178 3.26 18.00 -7.53
CA GLY A 178 3.80 16.64 -7.55
C GLY A 178 2.76 15.56 -7.22
N ALA A 179 1.49 15.81 -7.52
CA ALA A 179 0.38 14.88 -7.32
C ALA A 179 0.29 13.74 -8.35
N SER A 180 1.43 13.20 -8.81
CA SER A 180 1.39 11.84 -9.34
C SER A 180 1.33 10.88 -8.14
N GLY A 181 0.49 9.84 -8.22
CA GLY A 181 0.45 8.78 -7.21
C GLY A 181 1.83 8.13 -6.95
N GLU A 182 2.80 8.40 -7.82
CA GLU A 182 4.20 7.97 -7.73
C GLU A 182 4.92 8.54 -6.49
N THR A 183 4.61 9.77 -6.04
CA THR A 183 5.43 10.41 -4.99
C THR A 183 5.20 9.80 -3.61
N TRP A 184 3.95 9.63 -3.16
CA TRP A 184 3.66 9.12 -1.81
C TRP A 184 3.66 7.59 -1.74
N SER A 185 3.24 6.89 -2.80
CA SER A 185 3.28 5.42 -2.84
C SER A 185 4.72 4.92 -2.82
N SER A 186 5.63 5.61 -3.50
CA SER A 186 7.06 5.29 -3.44
C SER A 186 7.69 5.60 -2.09
N ILE A 187 7.24 6.65 -1.37
CA ILE A 187 7.64 6.90 0.03
C ILE A 187 7.18 5.73 0.91
N ALA A 188 5.92 5.30 0.78
CA ALA A 188 5.39 4.17 1.54
C ALA A 188 6.16 2.87 1.24
N ALA A 189 6.37 2.57 -0.05
CA ALA A 189 7.10 1.38 -0.51
C ALA A 189 8.56 1.38 -0.02
N ARG A 190 9.29 2.49 -0.15
CA ARG A 190 10.67 2.60 0.36
C ARG A 190 10.73 2.48 1.89
N SER A 191 9.74 3.00 2.59
CA SER A 191 9.72 2.96 4.06
C SER A 191 9.49 1.55 4.64
N ILE A 192 8.93 0.65 3.83
CA ILE A 192 8.70 -0.75 4.18
C ILE A 192 9.71 -1.71 3.49
N GLU A 193 10.50 -1.20 2.56
CA GLU A 193 11.57 -1.94 1.89
C GLU A 193 12.67 -2.30 2.90
N GLY A 194 13.21 -3.51 2.80
CA GLY A 194 14.21 -4.03 3.74
C GLY A 194 13.67 -4.41 5.14
N ARG A 195 12.38 -4.15 5.43
CA ARG A 195 11.74 -4.62 6.67
C ARG A 195 11.21 -6.05 6.48
N ALA A 196 11.55 -6.93 7.42
CA ALA A 196 11.04 -8.29 7.49
C ALA A 196 9.58 -8.30 8.01
N LEU A 197 8.64 -7.91 7.15
CA LEU A 197 7.21 -7.90 7.44
C LEU A 197 6.55 -9.17 6.90
N GLN A 198 5.60 -9.71 7.64
CA GLN A 198 4.67 -10.69 7.07
C GLN A 198 3.85 -10.03 5.96
N PRO A 199 3.43 -10.75 4.90
CA PRO A 199 2.64 -10.18 3.81
C PRO A 199 1.41 -9.40 4.30
N ILE A 200 0.68 -9.89 5.30
CA ILE A 200 -0.49 -9.19 5.87
C ILE A 200 -0.14 -7.90 6.62
N GLU A 201 1.03 -7.84 7.27
CA GLU A 201 1.49 -6.63 7.96
C GLU A 201 1.81 -5.55 6.93
N ARG A 202 2.43 -5.95 5.81
CA ARG A 202 2.67 -5.06 4.68
C ARG A 202 1.36 -4.56 4.05
N ALA A 203 0.41 -5.45 3.80
CA ALA A 203 -0.91 -5.09 3.26
C ALA A 203 -1.63 -4.09 4.17
N ARG A 204 -1.55 -4.29 5.49
CA ARG A 204 -2.14 -3.37 6.46
C ARG A 204 -1.55 -1.97 6.36
N ILE A 205 -0.22 -1.85 6.29
CA ILE A 205 0.45 -0.56 6.20
C ILE A 205 0.05 0.15 4.89
N TYR A 206 0.04 -0.55 3.77
CA TYR A 206 -0.41 0.02 2.49
C TYR A 206 -1.87 0.49 2.57
N ALA A 207 -2.77 -0.29 3.16
CA ALA A 207 -4.17 0.08 3.35
C ALA A 207 -4.32 1.35 4.22
N LEU A 208 -3.62 1.42 5.36
CA LEU A 208 -3.65 2.58 6.27
C LEU A 208 -3.13 3.85 5.58
N VAL A 209 -1.96 3.75 4.94
CA VAL A 209 -1.34 4.89 4.25
C VAL A 209 -2.22 5.37 3.09
N SER A 210 -2.83 4.46 2.35
CA SER A 210 -3.65 4.83 1.19
C SER A 210 -5.01 5.41 1.61
N LEU A 211 -5.60 4.91 2.69
CA LEU A 211 -6.79 5.53 3.30
C LEU A 211 -6.49 6.96 3.77
N ALA A 212 -5.34 7.18 4.42
CA ALA A 212 -4.91 8.51 4.84
C ALA A 212 -4.68 9.42 3.62
N ALA A 213 -3.98 8.94 2.59
CA ALA A 213 -3.76 9.70 1.37
C ALA A 213 -5.07 10.08 0.67
N SER A 214 -5.98 9.13 0.49
CA SER A 214 -7.31 9.36 -0.07
C SER A 214 -8.06 10.45 0.71
N LYS A 215 -8.00 10.45 2.04
CA LYS A 215 -8.63 11.49 2.87
C LYS A 215 -7.98 12.86 2.71
N VAL A 216 -6.65 12.93 2.65
CA VAL A 216 -5.93 14.19 2.41
C VAL A 216 -6.36 14.81 1.07
N TYR A 217 -6.39 14.02 0.00
CA TYR A 217 -6.81 14.50 -1.32
C TYR A 217 -8.29 14.92 -1.36
N SER A 218 -9.18 14.16 -0.71
CA SER A 218 -10.58 14.55 -0.60
C SER A 218 -10.76 15.86 0.19
N ALA A 219 -10.09 16.01 1.33
CA ALA A 219 -10.15 17.21 2.15
C ALA A 219 -9.58 18.45 1.43
N ALA A 220 -8.52 18.27 0.64
CA ALA A 220 -7.96 19.33 -0.20
C ALA A 220 -8.93 19.78 -1.31
N GLY A 221 -9.70 18.85 -1.89
CA GLY A 221 -10.73 19.17 -2.88
C GLY A 221 -11.92 19.96 -2.32
N ASP A 222 -12.23 19.77 -1.02
CA ASP A 222 -13.35 20.44 -0.33
C ASP A 222 -13.00 21.83 0.22
N ALA A 223 -11.71 22.17 0.29
CA ALA A 223 -11.23 23.45 0.81
C ALA A 223 -11.74 24.62 -0.06
N ARG A 224 -12.85 25.24 0.35
CA ARG A 224 -13.44 26.42 -0.32
C ARG A 224 -12.54 27.64 -0.17
N TYR A 225 -12.63 28.53 -1.14
CA TYR A 225 -12.01 29.86 -1.16
C TYR A 225 -12.18 30.61 0.18
N GLY A 226 -11.06 30.94 0.84
CA GLY A 226 -11.03 31.85 1.99
C GLY A 226 -10.24 31.36 3.21
N ALA A 227 -9.99 30.05 3.34
CA ALA A 227 -9.05 29.51 4.33
C ALA A 227 -7.67 29.28 3.71
N ALA A 228 -6.60 29.32 4.50
CA ALA A 228 -5.27 28.91 4.05
C ALA A 228 -5.35 27.48 3.49
N VAL A 229 -5.11 27.31 2.19
CA VAL A 229 -5.13 26.00 1.55
C VAL A 229 -3.94 25.22 2.11
N PRO A 230 -4.17 24.09 2.81
CA PRO A 230 -3.09 23.31 3.40
C PRO A 230 -2.24 22.68 2.29
N CYS A 231 -0.92 22.66 2.45
CA CYS A 231 -0.05 21.97 1.51
C CYS A 231 -0.34 20.46 1.55
N VAL A 232 -0.78 19.93 0.40
CA VAL A 232 -1.16 18.51 0.25
C VAL A 232 0.03 17.59 0.53
N SER A 233 1.22 17.94 0.03
CA SER A 233 2.45 17.17 0.25
C SER A 233 2.86 17.12 1.73
N CYS A 234 2.75 18.22 2.49
CA CYS A 234 3.07 18.20 3.91
C CYS A 234 2.02 17.42 4.72
N ALA A 235 0.73 17.52 4.34
CA ALA A 235 -0.32 16.71 4.95
C ALA A 235 -0.11 15.20 4.72
N LEU A 236 0.25 14.80 3.50
CA LEU A 236 0.61 13.42 3.19
C LEU A 236 1.83 12.98 4.00
N GLY A 237 2.90 13.79 4.01
CA GLY A 237 4.12 13.50 4.76
C GLY A 237 3.86 13.31 6.25
N ALA A 238 3.10 14.21 6.87
CA ALA A 238 2.74 14.12 8.28
C ALA A 238 1.86 12.90 8.59
N ALA A 239 0.87 12.59 7.75
CA ALA A 239 0.01 11.43 7.92
C ALA A 239 0.80 10.11 7.84
N ILE A 240 1.65 9.98 6.80
CA ILE A 240 2.52 8.81 6.61
C ILE A 240 3.46 8.67 7.78
N ARG A 241 4.10 9.77 8.21
CA ARG A 241 5.01 9.77 9.35
C ARG A 241 4.34 9.26 10.61
N VAL A 242 3.15 9.76 10.97
CA VAL A 242 2.39 9.29 12.14
C VAL A 242 2.11 7.78 12.08
N ILE A 243 1.70 7.28 10.90
CA ILE A 243 1.43 5.85 10.72
C ILE A 243 2.73 5.05 10.90
N LEU A 244 3.79 5.39 10.18
CA LEU A 244 5.04 4.65 10.21
C LEU A 244 5.73 4.71 11.59
N ASP A 245 5.74 5.86 12.26
CA ASP A 245 6.28 6.02 13.62
C ASP A 245 5.52 5.14 14.61
N SER A 246 4.20 5.00 14.44
CA SER A 246 3.38 4.11 15.28
C SER A 246 3.65 2.63 15.01
N GLU A 247 3.90 2.24 13.77
CA GLU A 247 4.13 0.85 13.39
C GLU A 247 5.56 0.38 13.69
N PHE A 248 6.53 1.30 13.64
CA PHE A 248 7.95 0.98 13.65
C PHE A 248 8.76 1.64 14.77
N GLY A 249 8.15 2.54 15.55
CA GLY A 249 8.83 3.33 16.55
C GLY A 249 9.53 4.58 15.97
N SER A 250 9.67 5.61 16.81
CA SER A 250 10.21 6.95 16.48
C SER A 250 11.72 6.97 16.15
N THR A 251 12.40 5.83 16.08
CA THR A 251 13.87 5.76 15.94
C THR A 251 14.27 5.17 14.60
N SER A 252 14.25 6.02 13.57
CA SER A 252 15.21 5.89 12.49
C SER A 252 15.50 7.27 11.92
N GLU A 253 16.77 7.63 11.80
CA GLU A 253 17.19 8.81 11.03
C GLU A 253 16.61 8.80 9.60
N SER A 254 16.19 7.63 9.08
CA SER A 254 15.48 7.52 7.80
C SER A 254 14.11 8.20 7.76
N GLY A 255 13.39 8.36 8.88
CA GLY A 255 12.09 9.04 8.90
C GLY A 255 12.17 10.55 8.65
N ARG A 256 13.31 11.16 9.00
CA ARG A 256 13.57 12.60 8.76
C ARG A 256 14.09 12.89 7.35
N ALA A 257 14.74 11.91 6.69
CA ALA A 257 15.43 12.11 5.42
C ALA A 257 14.51 12.20 4.19
N TYR A 258 13.25 11.75 4.29
CA TYR A 258 12.30 11.76 3.16
C TYR A 258 11.38 12.99 3.11
N LEU A 259 11.60 13.97 3.99
CA LEU A 259 10.87 15.23 3.97
C LEU A 259 11.39 16.12 2.85
N ILE A 260 10.54 16.41 1.86
CA ILE A 260 10.76 17.46 0.87
C ILE A 260 11.08 18.75 1.64
N PRO A 261 12.20 19.46 1.37
CA PRO A 261 12.51 20.69 2.08
C PRO A 261 11.45 21.75 1.75
N VAL A 262 10.73 22.21 2.77
CA VAL A 262 9.83 23.37 2.66
C VAL A 262 10.73 24.61 2.58
N ARG A 263 10.54 25.47 1.57
CA ARG A 263 11.28 26.74 1.48
C ARG A 263 10.71 27.70 2.53
N ASN A 264 11.59 28.46 3.17
CA ASN A 264 11.22 29.37 4.26
C ASN A 264 10.77 30.72 3.73
N ASP A 265 9.55 30.78 3.20
CA ASP A 265 8.85 32.03 2.93
C ASP A 265 7.67 32.16 3.92
N ALA A 266 7.40 33.36 4.48
CA ALA A 266 6.52 33.51 5.65
C ALA A 266 5.07 32.99 5.45
N ASP A 267 4.50 33.11 4.25
CA ASP A 267 3.19 32.53 3.88
C ASP A 267 3.27 31.01 3.61
N GLU A 268 4.40 30.51 3.12
CA GLU A 268 4.69 29.07 2.96
C GLU A 268 4.67 28.38 4.33
N SER A 269 5.07 29.09 5.40
CA SER A 269 5.05 28.57 6.77
C SER A 269 3.64 28.29 7.33
N GLN A 270 2.60 29.05 6.93
CA GLN A 270 1.24 28.84 7.43
C GLN A 270 0.53 27.70 6.69
N SER A 271 0.69 27.61 5.37
CA SER A 271 0.21 26.47 4.58
C SER A 271 0.90 25.16 5.00
N ALA A 272 2.21 25.22 5.28
CA ALA A 272 2.99 24.12 5.83
C ALA A 272 2.44 23.60 7.16
N LYS A 273 2.25 24.50 8.13
CA LYS A 273 1.68 24.16 9.46
C LYS A 273 0.27 23.61 9.36
N ALA A 274 -0.59 24.22 8.53
CA ALA A 274 -1.95 23.75 8.31
C ALA A 274 -1.98 22.33 7.68
N GLY A 275 -1.08 22.08 6.72
CA GLY A 275 -0.87 20.76 6.13
C GLY A 275 -0.40 19.74 7.17
N GLU A 276 0.61 20.07 7.97
CA GLU A 276 1.15 19.19 9.01
C GLU A 276 0.09 18.83 10.07
N GLU A 277 -0.70 19.81 10.54
CA GLU A 277 -1.78 19.57 11.49
C GLU A 277 -2.87 18.67 10.89
N MET A 278 -3.31 18.97 9.67
CA MET A 278 -4.29 18.16 8.94
C MET A 278 -3.80 16.72 8.77
N GLY A 279 -2.57 16.55 8.28
CA GLY A 279 -1.95 15.26 8.07
C GLY A 279 -1.80 14.45 9.35
N THR A 280 -1.37 15.08 10.43
CA THR A 280 -1.24 14.45 11.75
C THR A 280 -2.59 13.90 12.23
N ARG A 281 -3.67 14.69 12.14
CA ARG A 281 -5.02 14.23 12.52
C ARG A 281 -5.48 13.06 11.66
N ILE A 282 -5.29 13.14 10.34
CA ILE A 282 -5.69 12.07 9.41
C ILE A 282 -4.89 10.79 9.67
N GLY A 283 -3.59 10.89 9.94
CA GLY A 283 -2.74 9.74 10.28
C GLY A 283 -3.20 9.05 11.57
N LEU A 284 -3.49 9.83 12.62
CA LEU A 284 -4.03 9.30 13.88
C LEU A 284 -5.40 8.62 13.68
N GLU A 285 -6.27 9.22 12.86
CA GLU A 285 -7.55 8.63 12.53
C GLU A 285 -7.40 7.31 11.77
N ALA A 286 -6.46 7.23 10.80
CA ALA A 286 -6.18 6.00 10.06
C ALA A 286 -5.75 4.86 11.01
N LEU A 287 -4.92 5.14 12.02
CA LEU A 287 -4.47 4.16 13.01
C LEU A 287 -5.60 3.57 13.87
N THR A 288 -6.79 4.18 13.89
CA THR A 288 -7.96 3.59 14.53
C THR A 288 -8.52 2.38 13.77
N TYR A 289 -8.18 2.26 12.49
CA TYR A 289 -8.54 1.13 11.63
C TYR A 289 -7.57 -0.04 11.79
N TYR A 290 -8.08 -1.24 11.53
CA TYR A 290 -7.29 -2.47 11.45
C TYR A 290 -6.43 -2.73 12.69
N ARG A 291 -6.96 -2.45 13.88
CA ARG A 291 -6.26 -2.78 15.12
C ARG A 291 -6.10 -4.29 15.25
N ARG A 292 -4.94 -4.72 15.76
CA ARG A 292 -4.66 -6.14 16.03
C ARG A 292 -5.66 -6.68 17.05
N ILE A 293 -6.20 -7.86 16.81
CA ILE A 293 -7.07 -8.55 17.75
C ILE A 293 -6.20 -9.14 18.86
N LYS A 294 -6.62 -8.97 20.12
CA LYS A 294 -5.97 -9.57 21.29
C LYS A 294 -6.38 -11.03 21.45
#